data_AF-A0AB37KMX1-F1
#
_entry.id   AF-A0AB37KMX1-F1
#
_cell.length_a   1.000
_cell.length_b   1.000
_cell.length_c   1.000
_cell.angle_alpha   90.00
_cell.angle_beta   90.00
_cell.angle_gamma   90.00
#
_symmetry.space_group_name_H-M   'P 1'
#
loop_
_entity.id
_entity.type
_entity.pdbx_description
1 polymer ?
#
loop_
_entity_poly.entity_id
_entity_poly.type
_entity_poly.pdbx_seq_one_letter_code
_entity_poly.pdbx_strand_id
1 'polypeptide(L)'
;MEYIVIAAIGALASILANKGIAVFNDGFRPIVPQYYEGSISRKELAAMSFAISFGLVIGFGIPTSIAATIILIHCVLLTTDIIGTWCPDSKIGTIAAGVIGALYGVLLVLGLDFVVKLFSYLPYNFLNALGSVSAYVMVAFAIFPSLAVGYQHGFKKGVITGIITVLTFFLVKKFGTFAIGDATLTLNGEGMAMLAGTVVMLIFAATVKGDNSSANSDLVSVFSEKVSKIRKNWFLLAIMGGLIACGTSMLIIGGDPISLALASNGAYSEAALAAFARAIGFIPLVFTTAIVTGVYAPAGCTFVFAIGLMFVKNPIIALVLGAAIMVIELLLINVFAKGMDKFPGVKDMGEHIRTSMNKVLEVALLVGGVTAAEAMSAAFGLSGIGALFVIGCLLLNRVSKKPIVELAIGPVACILYGILLNVLMLCQLITLAA
;
A
#
# COMPACT_ATOMS: atom_id res chain seq x y z
N MET A 1 -24.05 7.81 2.73
CA MET A 1 -22.85 8.54 3.20
C MET A 1 -21.58 7.93 2.62
N GLU A 2 -21.45 6.60 2.61
CA GLU A 2 -20.28 5.88 2.07
C GLU A 2 -19.92 6.26 0.62
N TYR A 3 -20.90 6.24 -0.28
CA TYR A 3 -20.72 6.63 -1.69
C TYR A 3 -20.21 8.08 -1.85
N ILE A 4 -20.62 8.99 -0.97
CA ILE A 4 -20.20 10.39 -1.02
C ILE A 4 -18.73 10.51 -0.61
N VAL A 5 -18.34 9.81 0.46
CA VAL A 5 -16.96 9.83 0.96
C VAL A 5 -16.01 9.21 -0.06
N ILE A 6 -16.33 8.03 -0.60
CA ILE A 6 -15.46 7.38 -1.60
C ILE A 6 -15.39 8.17 -2.91
N ALA A 7 -16.51 8.79 -3.33
CA ALA A 7 -16.52 9.68 -4.49
C ALA A 7 -15.62 10.91 -4.27
N ALA A 8 -15.68 11.51 -3.08
CA ALA A 8 -14.84 12.65 -2.73
C ALA A 8 -13.35 12.29 -2.68
N ILE A 9 -13.01 11.12 -2.11
CA ILE A 9 -11.64 10.58 -2.12
C ILE A 9 -11.16 10.38 -3.56
N GLY A 10 -11.95 9.69 -4.38
CA GLY A 10 -11.62 9.43 -5.79
C GLY A 10 -11.44 10.71 -6.59
N ALA A 11 -12.37 11.66 -6.45
CA ALA A 11 -12.32 12.96 -7.13
C ALA A 11 -11.06 13.75 -6.76
N LEU A 12 -10.81 13.93 -5.46
CA LEU A 12 -9.71 14.74 -4.98
C LEU A 12 -8.36 14.09 -5.30
N ALA A 13 -8.22 12.78 -5.16
CA ALA A 13 -7.01 12.06 -5.52
C ALA A 13 -6.68 12.21 -7.01
N SER A 14 -7.67 12.05 -7.90
CA SER A 14 -7.46 12.24 -9.34
C SER A 14 -7.10 13.68 -9.70
N ILE A 15 -7.67 14.68 -9.02
CA ILE A 15 -7.30 16.09 -9.19
C ILE A 15 -5.86 16.34 -8.73
N LEU A 16 -5.48 15.79 -7.57
CA LEU A 16 -4.13 15.93 -7.02
C LEU A 16 -3.07 15.29 -7.94
N ALA A 17 -3.38 14.11 -8.50
CA ALA A 17 -2.53 13.42 -9.46
C ALA A 17 -2.44 14.18 -10.79
N ASN A 18 -3.56 14.69 -11.31
CA ASN A 18 -3.60 15.46 -12.56
C ASN A 18 -2.69 16.70 -12.50
N LYS A 19 -2.69 17.40 -11.36
CA LYS A 19 -1.87 18.59 -11.07
C LYS A 19 -0.46 18.28 -10.55
N GLY A 20 -0.10 17.00 -10.39
CA GLY A 20 1.18 16.57 -9.82
C GLY A 20 1.47 17.15 -8.44
N ILE A 21 0.44 17.35 -7.62
CA ILE A 21 0.55 17.80 -6.23
C ILE A 21 0.81 16.57 -5.34
N ALA A 22 0.03 15.51 -5.55
CA ALA A 22 0.20 14.26 -4.86
C ALA A 22 -0.16 13.06 -5.74
N VAL A 23 0.56 11.96 -5.57
CA VAL A 23 0.34 10.69 -6.26
C VAL A 23 0.68 9.59 -5.29
N PHE A 24 -0.12 8.53 -5.28
CA PHE A 24 -0.02 7.50 -4.25
C PHE A 24 1.08 6.49 -4.55
N ASN A 25 1.30 6.15 -5.82
CA ASN A 25 2.29 5.16 -6.19
C ASN A 25 3.73 5.65 -5.96
N ASP A 26 4.44 5.00 -5.04
CA ASP A 26 5.83 5.32 -4.67
C ASP A 26 6.81 5.22 -5.82
N GLY A 27 6.62 4.26 -6.73
CA GLY A 27 7.45 4.11 -7.93
C GLY A 27 7.17 5.17 -8.99
N PHE A 28 5.99 5.80 -8.93
CA PHE A 28 5.58 6.82 -9.88
C PHE A 28 5.96 8.24 -9.45
N ARG A 29 6.01 8.51 -8.14
CA ARG A 29 6.39 9.84 -7.61
C ARG A 29 7.72 10.37 -8.17
N PRO A 30 8.79 9.56 -8.31
CA PRO A 30 10.06 10.00 -8.93
C PRO A 30 9.98 10.34 -10.42
N ILE A 31 8.94 9.87 -11.13
CA ILE A 31 8.75 10.07 -12.57
C ILE A 31 8.02 11.40 -12.85
N VAL A 32 7.12 11.80 -11.96
CA VAL A 32 6.26 12.99 -12.13
C VAL A 32 7.06 14.29 -12.37
N PRO A 33 8.19 14.56 -11.69
CA PRO A 33 9.01 15.74 -11.99
C PRO A 33 9.50 15.81 -13.44
N GLN A 34 9.79 14.68 -14.06
CA GLN A 34 10.29 14.62 -15.45
C GLN A 34 9.30 15.23 -16.44
N TYR A 35 8.00 15.15 -16.17
CA TYR A 35 6.97 15.80 -16.99
C TYR A 35 7.01 17.33 -16.83
N TYR A 36 7.11 17.81 -15.59
CA TYR A 36 7.17 19.25 -15.30
C TYR A 36 8.49 19.89 -15.75
N GLU A 37 9.54 19.08 -15.86
CA GLU A 37 10.86 19.46 -16.38
C GLU A 37 10.93 19.35 -17.91
N GLY A 38 9.89 18.84 -18.57
CA GLY A 38 9.78 18.74 -20.04
C GLY A 38 10.49 17.54 -20.66
N SER A 39 11.05 16.63 -19.84
CA SER A 39 11.78 15.44 -20.28
C SER A 39 10.87 14.34 -20.85
N ILE A 40 9.60 14.32 -20.45
CA ILE A 40 8.59 13.37 -20.94
C ILE A 40 7.30 14.09 -21.28
N SER A 41 6.57 13.55 -22.25
CA SER A 41 5.23 13.97 -22.63
C SER A 41 4.17 13.48 -21.65
N ARG A 42 2.97 14.10 -21.68
CA ARG A 42 1.82 13.65 -20.87
C ARG A 42 1.40 12.22 -21.18
N LYS A 43 1.53 11.79 -22.44
CA LYS A 43 1.20 10.42 -22.88
C LYS A 43 2.17 9.39 -22.28
N GLU A 44 3.45 9.71 -22.21
CA GLU A 44 4.45 8.84 -21.57
C GLU A 44 4.23 8.78 -20.06
N LEU A 45 3.94 9.92 -19.43
CA LEU A 45 3.59 9.96 -18.00
C LEU A 45 2.37 9.06 -17.70
N ALA A 46 1.33 9.14 -18.53
CA ALA A 46 0.13 8.31 -18.47
C ALA A 46 0.42 6.82 -18.65
N ALA A 47 1.26 6.45 -19.63
CA ALA A 47 1.64 5.06 -19.88
C ALA A 47 2.45 4.48 -18.71
N MET A 48 3.39 5.25 -18.15
CA MET A 48 4.18 4.85 -16.99
C MET A 48 3.31 4.70 -15.73
N SER A 49 2.38 5.64 -15.51
CA SER A 49 1.42 5.54 -14.40
C SER A 49 0.60 4.25 -14.49
N PHE A 50 0.06 3.95 -15.69
CA PHE A 50 -0.69 2.73 -15.94
C PHE A 50 0.16 1.48 -15.66
N ALA A 51 1.36 1.41 -16.23
CA ALA A 51 2.22 0.22 -16.10
C ALA A 51 2.57 -0.12 -14.64
N ILE A 52 2.88 0.88 -13.81
CA ILE A 52 3.31 0.66 -12.42
C ILE A 52 2.08 0.43 -11.51
N SER A 53 0.97 1.13 -11.74
CA SER A 53 -0.20 1.11 -10.85
C SER A 53 -1.17 -0.04 -11.15
N PHE A 54 -1.35 -0.42 -12.42
CA PHE A 54 -2.35 -1.41 -12.82
C PHE A 54 -2.09 -2.78 -12.19
N GLY A 55 -0.84 -3.24 -12.21
CA GLY A 55 -0.46 -4.53 -11.60
C GLY A 55 -0.77 -4.58 -10.11
N LEU A 56 -0.50 -3.49 -9.38
CA LEU A 56 -0.80 -3.40 -7.95
C LEU A 56 -2.32 -3.37 -7.67
N VAL A 57 -3.11 -2.73 -8.51
CA VAL A 57 -4.58 -2.71 -8.35
C VAL A 57 -5.17 -4.10 -8.54
N ILE A 58 -4.87 -4.76 -9.65
CA ILE A 58 -5.43 -6.06 -10.01
C ILE A 58 -4.86 -7.19 -9.15
N GLY A 59 -3.56 -7.12 -8.86
CA GLY A 59 -2.85 -8.14 -8.11
C GLY A 59 -3.06 -8.04 -6.61
N PHE A 60 -2.98 -6.84 -6.06
CA PHE A 60 -2.91 -6.66 -4.61
C PHE A 60 -4.16 -6.02 -4.04
N GLY A 61 -4.59 -4.90 -4.64
CA GLY A 61 -5.76 -4.15 -4.22
C GLY A 61 -7.04 -4.97 -4.20
N ILE A 62 -7.51 -5.36 -5.38
CA ILE A 62 -8.83 -6.00 -5.55
C ILE A 62 -8.89 -7.33 -4.79
N PRO A 63 -7.91 -8.25 -4.90
CA PRO A 63 -7.99 -9.54 -4.22
C PRO A 63 -8.01 -9.39 -2.69
N THR A 64 -7.21 -8.49 -2.14
CA THR A 64 -7.22 -8.19 -0.68
C THR A 64 -8.55 -7.57 -0.26
N SER A 65 -9.13 -6.73 -1.12
CA SER A 65 -10.43 -6.10 -0.85
C SER A 65 -11.57 -7.11 -0.81
N ILE A 66 -11.58 -8.04 -1.76
CA ILE A 66 -12.56 -9.13 -1.83
C ILE A 66 -12.44 -10.03 -0.60
N ALA A 67 -11.21 -10.39 -0.23
CA ALA A 67 -10.93 -11.31 0.87
C ALA A 67 -11.44 -10.81 2.22
N ALA A 68 -11.30 -9.51 2.48
CA ALA A 68 -11.61 -8.93 3.78
C ALA A 68 -12.84 -8.03 3.77
N THR A 69 -13.56 -7.95 2.65
CA THR A 69 -14.82 -7.20 2.46
C THR A 69 -14.72 -5.69 2.75
N ILE A 70 -13.49 -5.16 2.78
CA ILE A 70 -13.18 -3.74 2.97
C ILE A 70 -12.28 -3.34 1.80
N ILE A 71 -12.51 -2.18 1.17
CA ILE A 71 -11.70 -1.77 0.00
C ILE A 71 -10.30 -1.41 0.46
N LEU A 72 -9.28 -2.09 -0.03
CA LEU A 72 -7.92 -1.66 0.16
C LEU A 72 -7.72 -0.35 -0.60
N ILE A 73 -7.19 0.68 0.07
CA ILE A 73 -7.06 2.04 -0.49
C ILE A 73 -6.26 2.08 -1.81
N HIS A 74 -5.39 1.08 -2.01
CA HIS A 74 -4.63 0.85 -3.23
C HIS A 74 -5.53 0.74 -4.46
N CYS A 75 -6.74 0.15 -4.35
CA CYS A 75 -7.71 0.08 -5.44
C CYS A 75 -8.17 1.46 -5.93
N VAL A 76 -8.27 2.41 -5.00
CA VAL A 76 -8.75 3.76 -5.27
C VAL A 76 -7.59 4.61 -5.72
N LEU A 77 -6.57 4.77 -4.87
CA LEU A 77 -5.56 5.79 -5.07
C LEU A 77 -4.62 5.49 -6.26
N LEU A 78 -4.26 4.22 -6.48
CA LEU A 78 -3.45 3.86 -7.64
C LEU A 78 -4.19 4.07 -8.96
N THR A 79 -5.49 3.77 -9.00
CA THR A 79 -6.29 4.02 -10.21
C THR A 79 -6.54 5.51 -10.39
N THR A 80 -6.68 6.28 -9.30
CA THR A 80 -6.80 7.74 -9.42
C THR A 80 -5.53 8.40 -9.93
N ASP A 81 -4.35 7.81 -9.67
CA ASP A 81 -3.07 8.23 -10.27
C ASP A 81 -3.11 8.05 -11.80
N ILE A 82 -3.64 6.91 -12.27
CA ILE A 82 -3.84 6.63 -13.70
C ILE A 82 -4.84 7.62 -14.30
N ILE A 83 -6.02 7.76 -13.71
CA ILE A 83 -7.09 8.67 -14.17
C ILE A 83 -6.57 10.11 -14.25
N GLY A 84 -5.88 10.57 -13.20
CA GLY A 84 -5.34 11.92 -13.12
C GLY A 84 -4.35 12.21 -14.24
N THR A 85 -3.45 11.27 -14.52
CA THR A 85 -2.40 11.42 -15.56
C THR A 85 -2.94 11.26 -16.98
N TRP A 86 -3.96 10.43 -17.19
CA TRP A 86 -4.65 10.27 -18.48
C TRP A 86 -5.44 11.52 -18.89
N CYS A 87 -5.98 12.25 -17.92
CA CYS A 87 -6.68 13.48 -18.20
C CYS A 87 -5.70 14.59 -18.65
N PRO A 88 -6.08 15.44 -19.63
CA PRO A 88 -5.25 16.55 -20.09
C PRO A 88 -4.84 17.50 -18.95
N ASP A 89 -3.70 18.16 -19.12
CA ASP A 89 -3.21 19.20 -18.20
C ASP A 89 -3.86 20.55 -18.54
N SER A 90 -5.17 20.64 -18.31
CA SER A 90 -5.98 21.83 -18.54
C SER A 90 -7.07 21.94 -17.47
N LYS A 91 -7.69 23.10 -17.30
CA LYS A 91 -8.80 23.27 -16.35
C LYS A 91 -9.92 22.26 -16.60
N ILE A 92 -10.24 22.00 -17.88
CA ILE A 92 -11.25 21.02 -18.29
C ILE A 92 -10.77 19.60 -17.95
N GLY A 93 -9.50 19.29 -18.21
CA GLY A 93 -8.91 18.00 -17.87
C GLY A 93 -8.86 17.72 -16.37
N THR A 94 -8.59 18.73 -15.54
CA THR A 94 -8.67 18.60 -14.07
C THR A 94 -10.10 18.31 -13.61
N ILE A 95 -11.10 18.97 -14.18
CA ILE A 95 -12.51 18.71 -13.85
C ILE A 95 -12.89 17.29 -14.28
N ALA A 96 -12.50 16.88 -15.49
CA ALA A 96 -12.72 15.53 -15.99
C ALA A 96 -12.06 14.48 -15.08
N ALA A 97 -10.82 14.71 -14.63
CA ALA A 97 -10.15 13.83 -13.68
C ALA A 97 -10.94 13.68 -12.38
N GLY A 98 -11.47 14.78 -11.83
CA GLY A 98 -12.31 14.76 -10.64
C GLY A 98 -13.60 13.97 -10.83
N VAL A 99 -14.31 14.19 -11.95
CA VAL A 99 -15.57 13.49 -12.25
C VAL A 99 -15.34 11.99 -12.47
N ILE A 100 -14.33 11.62 -13.28
CA ILE A 100 -14.01 10.22 -13.56
C ILE A 100 -13.53 9.53 -12.27
N GLY A 101 -12.70 10.21 -11.46
CA GLY A 101 -12.26 9.71 -10.15
C GLY A 101 -13.43 9.49 -9.19
N ALA A 102 -14.39 10.41 -9.14
CA ALA A 102 -15.59 10.28 -8.32
C ALA A 102 -16.44 9.07 -8.73
N LEU A 103 -16.71 8.95 -10.04
CA LEU A 103 -17.48 7.85 -10.61
C LEU A 103 -16.78 6.51 -10.35
N TYR A 104 -15.47 6.44 -10.53
CA TYR A 104 -14.70 5.24 -10.25
C TYR A 104 -14.78 4.83 -8.76
N GLY A 105 -14.67 5.78 -7.83
CA GLY A 105 -14.83 5.50 -6.40
C GLY A 105 -16.19 4.87 -6.07
N VAL A 106 -17.27 5.38 -6.64
CA VAL A 106 -18.62 4.81 -6.49
C VAL A 106 -18.73 3.44 -7.14
N LEU A 107 -18.23 3.30 -8.37
CA LEU A 107 -18.23 2.04 -9.11
C LEU A 107 -17.42 0.95 -8.41
N LEU A 108 -16.36 1.29 -7.67
CA LEU A 108 -15.60 0.33 -6.89
C LEU A 108 -16.43 -0.26 -5.74
N VAL A 109 -17.16 0.57 -5.00
CA VAL A 109 -18.01 0.08 -3.91
C VAL A 109 -19.13 -0.80 -4.47
N LEU A 110 -19.84 -0.32 -5.50
CA LEU A 110 -20.90 -1.09 -6.16
C LEU A 110 -20.38 -2.39 -6.80
N GLY A 111 -19.22 -2.29 -7.44
CA GLY A 111 -18.58 -3.37 -8.16
C GLY A 111 -18.05 -4.46 -7.23
N LEU A 112 -17.48 -4.09 -6.08
CA LEU A 112 -16.99 -5.06 -5.11
C LEU A 112 -18.13 -5.93 -4.57
N ASP A 113 -19.24 -5.31 -4.17
CA ASP A 113 -20.45 -6.02 -3.73
C ASP A 113 -21.01 -6.93 -4.84
N PHE A 114 -21.03 -6.44 -6.07
CA PHE A 114 -21.49 -7.23 -7.22
C PHE A 114 -20.59 -8.45 -7.45
N VAL A 115 -19.26 -8.27 -7.42
CA VAL A 115 -18.29 -9.35 -7.63
C VAL A 115 -18.37 -10.39 -6.50
N VAL A 116 -18.45 -9.96 -5.25
CA VAL A 116 -18.62 -10.86 -4.09
C VAL A 116 -19.91 -11.67 -4.22
N LYS A 117 -21.03 -11.03 -4.58
CA LYS A 117 -22.31 -11.71 -4.84
C LYS A 117 -22.21 -12.68 -6.01
N LEU A 118 -21.60 -12.27 -7.13
CA LEU A 118 -21.44 -13.11 -8.31
C LEU A 118 -20.65 -14.38 -7.98
N PHE A 119 -19.54 -14.26 -7.24
CA PHE A 119 -18.75 -15.40 -6.82
C PHE A 119 -19.44 -16.27 -5.76
N SER A 120 -20.36 -15.72 -4.97
CA SER A 120 -21.19 -16.53 -4.06
C SER A 120 -22.19 -17.43 -4.77
N TYR A 121 -22.56 -17.13 -6.02
CA TYR A 121 -23.42 -18.01 -6.84
C TYR A 121 -22.66 -19.13 -7.54
N LEU A 122 -21.32 -19.12 -7.50
CA LEU A 122 -20.53 -20.20 -8.08
C LEU A 122 -20.68 -21.49 -7.25
N PRO A 123 -20.73 -22.67 -7.90
CA PRO A 123 -20.82 -23.96 -7.20
C PRO A 123 -19.76 -24.16 -6.11
N TYR A 124 -18.54 -23.65 -6.34
CA TYR A 124 -17.47 -23.59 -5.35
C TYR A 124 -17.06 -22.14 -5.08
N ASN A 125 -17.33 -21.68 -3.86
CA ASN A 125 -16.91 -20.36 -3.41
C ASN A 125 -15.45 -20.40 -2.96
N PHE A 126 -14.57 -19.92 -3.85
CA PHE A 126 -13.12 -19.88 -3.62
C PHE A 126 -12.63 -18.61 -2.93
N LEU A 127 -13.52 -17.69 -2.51
CA LEU A 127 -13.12 -16.41 -1.91
C LEU A 127 -12.33 -16.57 -0.61
N ASN A 128 -12.69 -17.55 0.21
CA ASN A 128 -11.98 -17.84 1.46
C ASN A 128 -10.53 -18.27 1.18
N ALA A 129 -10.32 -19.13 0.17
CA ALA A 129 -8.98 -19.52 -0.26
C ALA A 129 -8.24 -18.35 -0.90
N LEU A 130 -8.91 -17.49 -1.67
CA LEU A 130 -8.31 -16.27 -2.22
C LEU A 130 -7.79 -15.33 -1.11
N GLY A 131 -8.47 -15.28 0.04
CA GLY A 131 -8.02 -14.49 1.19
C GLY A 131 -6.73 -14.96 1.84
N SER A 132 -6.33 -16.23 1.68
CA SER A 132 -5.06 -16.70 2.20
C SER A 132 -3.86 -16.11 1.44
N VAL A 133 -4.06 -15.57 0.23
CA VAL A 133 -3.01 -14.89 -0.53
C VAL A 133 -2.43 -13.71 0.26
N SER A 134 -3.29 -12.93 0.93
CA SER A 134 -2.86 -11.79 1.75
C SER A 134 -2.21 -12.19 3.08
N ALA A 135 -2.43 -13.41 3.59
CA ALA A 135 -1.90 -13.84 4.89
C ALA A 135 -0.36 -13.85 4.90
N TYR A 136 0.26 -14.30 3.82
CA TYR A 136 1.72 -14.29 3.66
C TYR A 136 2.28 -12.88 3.57
N VAL A 137 1.54 -11.95 2.94
CA VAL A 137 1.92 -10.54 2.93
C VAL A 137 1.95 -9.98 4.34
N MET A 138 0.96 -10.29 5.18
CA MET A 138 0.89 -9.75 6.54
C MET A 138 2.14 -10.07 7.38
N VAL A 139 2.64 -11.29 7.29
CA VAL A 139 3.80 -11.74 8.07
C VAL A 139 5.11 -11.36 7.38
N ALA A 140 5.25 -11.64 6.08
CA ALA A 140 6.50 -11.41 5.36
C ALA A 140 6.84 -9.92 5.27
N PHE A 141 5.85 -9.03 5.22
CA PHE A 141 6.10 -7.59 5.12
C PHE A 141 6.96 -7.06 6.26
N ALA A 142 6.87 -7.62 7.48
CA ALA A 142 7.68 -7.19 8.61
C ALA A 142 9.20 -7.26 8.35
N ILE A 143 9.67 -8.06 7.38
CA ILE A 143 11.10 -8.23 7.08
C ILE A 143 11.68 -7.16 6.16
N PHE A 144 10.87 -6.29 5.53
CA PHE A 144 11.37 -5.29 4.59
C PHE A 144 12.51 -4.40 5.16
N PRO A 145 12.52 -4.00 6.45
CA PRO A 145 13.61 -3.19 6.99
C PRO A 145 14.96 -3.92 6.97
N SER A 146 14.94 -5.25 7.14
CA SER A 146 16.15 -6.08 7.05
C SER A 146 16.74 -6.07 5.65
N LEU A 147 15.91 -6.15 4.61
CA LEU A 147 16.37 -6.03 3.22
C LEU A 147 16.88 -4.63 2.92
N ALA A 148 16.21 -3.59 3.41
CA ALA A 148 16.62 -2.21 3.19
C ALA A 148 18.01 -1.94 3.79
N VAL A 149 18.24 -2.38 5.04
CA VAL A 149 19.56 -2.34 5.68
C VAL A 149 20.56 -3.21 4.92
N GLY A 150 20.14 -4.38 4.42
CA GLY A 150 20.97 -5.26 3.62
C GLY A 150 21.47 -4.60 2.33
N TYR A 151 20.61 -3.85 1.65
CA TYR A 151 20.97 -3.12 0.44
C TYR A 151 21.87 -1.91 0.72
N GLN A 152 21.60 -1.16 1.80
CA GLN A 152 22.37 0.04 2.09
C GLN A 152 23.70 -0.23 2.80
N HIS A 153 23.73 -1.19 3.73
CA HIS A 153 24.85 -1.40 4.64
C HIS A 153 25.44 -2.82 4.58
N GLY A 154 25.00 -3.62 3.61
CA GLY A 154 25.50 -4.96 3.35
C GLY A 154 24.82 -6.06 4.17
N PHE A 155 25.06 -7.30 3.73
CA PHE A 155 24.36 -8.50 4.20
C PHE A 155 24.39 -8.69 5.73
N LYS A 156 25.55 -8.48 6.39
CA LYS A 156 25.69 -8.71 7.83
C LYS A 156 24.73 -7.85 8.67
N LYS A 157 24.61 -6.56 8.38
CA LYS A 157 23.71 -5.64 9.10
C LYS A 157 22.24 -5.93 8.76
N GLY A 158 21.97 -6.35 7.51
CA GLY A 158 20.66 -6.85 7.12
C GLY A 158 20.24 -8.06 7.97
N VAL A 159 21.11 -9.06 8.12
CA VAL A 159 20.86 -10.25 8.95
C VAL A 159 20.60 -9.88 10.41
N ILE A 160 21.40 -8.99 11.01
CA ILE A 160 21.17 -8.51 12.39
C ILE A 160 19.77 -7.92 12.54
N THR A 161 19.38 -7.05 11.60
CA THR A 161 18.04 -6.44 11.57
C THR A 161 16.95 -7.50 11.44
N GLY A 162 17.16 -8.51 10.61
CA GLY A 162 16.23 -9.63 10.42
C GLY A 162 16.08 -10.48 11.68
N ILE A 163 17.18 -10.81 12.36
CA ILE A 163 17.17 -11.54 13.64
C ILE A 163 16.38 -10.76 14.68
N ILE A 164 16.62 -9.44 14.83
CA ILE A 164 15.87 -8.61 15.78
C ILE A 164 14.38 -8.62 15.44
N THR A 165 14.03 -8.44 14.16
CA THR A 165 12.63 -8.46 13.68
C THR A 165 11.94 -9.78 14.04
N VAL A 166 12.56 -10.92 13.74
CA VAL A 166 12.01 -12.25 14.02
C VAL A 166 11.93 -12.53 15.52
N LEU A 167 12.95 -12.15 16.30
CA LEU A 167 12.92 -12.31 17.76
C LEU A 167 11.81 -11.46 18.39
N THR A 168 11.64 -10.21 17.95
CA THR A 168 10.53 -9.36 18.40
C THR A 168 9.18 -10.01 18.07
N PHE A 169 9.02 -10.60 16.88
CA PHE A 169 7.79 -11.31 16.53
C PHE A 169 7.45 -12.43 17.53
N PHE A 170 8.41 -13.30 17.85
CA PHE A 170 8.20 -14.39 18.80
C PHE A 170 7.95 -13.89 20.23
N LEU A 171 8.70 -12.87 20.67
CA LEU A 171 8.53 -12.29 22.00
C LEU A 171 7.14 -11.66 22.16
N VAL A 172 6.67 -10.92 21.15
CA VAL A 172 5.34 -10.29 21.19
C VAL A 172 4.24 -11.33 21.08
N LYS A 173 4.37 -12.37 20.24
CA LYS A 173 3.39 -13.48 20.20
C LYS A 173 3.29 -14.21 21.55
N LYS A 174 4.39 -14.33 22.29
CA LYS A 174 4.41 -15.05 23.57
C LYS A 174 4.01 -14.19 24.77
N PHE A 175 4.41 -12.92 24.79
CA PHE A 175 4.29 -12.04 25.96
C PHE A 175 3.51 -10.75 25.70
N GLY A 176 3.02 -10.52 24.48
CA GLY A 176 2.38 -9.28 24.07
C GLY A 176 0.91 -9.14 24.48
N THR A 177 0.38 -10.05 25.28
CA THR A 177 -0.98 -9.95 25.83
C THR A 177 -0.91 -9.44 27.26
N PHE A 178 -1.48 -8.28 27.50
CA PHE A 178 -1.52 -7.63 28.80
C PHE A 178 -2.96 -7.48 29.26
N ALA A 179 -3.24 -7.80 30.52
CA ALA A 179 -4.50 -7.44 31.17
C ALA A 179 -4.35 -6.03 31.76
N ILE A 180 -5.15 -5.07 31.29
CA ILE A 180 -5.23 -3.71 31.82
C ILE A 180 -6.65 -3.57 32.40
N GLY A 181 -6.79 -3.80 33.70
CA GLY A 181 -8.10 -3.86 34.37
C GLY A 181 -8.96 -4.98 33.78
N ASP A 182 -10.21 -4.66 33.40
CA ASP A 182 -11.14 -5.60 32.76
C ASP A 182 -10.89 -5.77 31.24
N ALA A 183 -9.92 -5.06 30.65
CA ALA A 183 -9.61 -5.12 29.22
C ALA A 183 -8.32 -5.89 28.94
N THR A 184 -8.36 -6.84 28.01
CA THR A 184 -7.17 -7.51 27.47
C THR A 184 -6.65 -6.76 26.24
N LEU A 185 -5.43 -6.25 26.30
CA LEU A 185 -4.72 -5.66 25.18
C LEU A 185 -3.76 -6.69 24.60
N THR A 186 -3.99 -7.12 23.35
CA THR A 186 -3.07 -8.00 22.63
C THR A 186 -2.31 -7.20 21.59
N LEU A 187 -0.99 -7.10 21.76
CA LEU A 187 -0.13 -6.49 20.76
C LEU A 187 -0.09 -7.36 19.50
N ASN A 188 -0.21 -6.71 18.34
CA ASN A 188 -0.04 -7.37 17.06
C ASN A 188 1.45 -7.70 16.81
N GLY A 189 1.79 -8.99 16.74
CA GLY A 189 3.16 -9.47 16.58
C GLY A 189 3.82 -8.99 15.30
N GLU A 190 3.07 -8.98 14.19
CA GLU A 190 3.53 -8.54 12.88
C GLU A 190 3.92 -7.04 12.88
N GLY A 191 3.04 -6.20 13.42
CA GLY A 191 3.22 -4.75 13.53
C GLY A 191 4.38 -4.36 14.45
N MET A 192 4.51 -5.03 15.60
CA MET A 192 5.62 -4.76 16.53
C MET A 192 6.97 -5.25 15.99
N ALA A 193 7.00 -6.38 15.29
CA ALA A 193 8.19 -6.85 14.60
C ALA A 193 8.64 -5.85 13.53
N MET A 194 7.70 -5.36 12.72
CA MET A 194 7.97 -4.33 11.71
C MET A 194 8.47 -3.02 12.34
N LEU A 195 7.89 -2.60 13.46
CA LEU A 195 8.34 -1.42 14.22
C LEU A 195 9.80 -1.59 14.66
N ALA A 196 10.13 -2.72 15.29
CA ALA A 196 11.49 -2.99 15.76
C ALA A 196 12.51 -3.01 14.60
N GLY A 197 12.19 -3.70 13.51
CA GLY A 197 13.01 -3.71 12.30
C GLY A 197 13.21 -2.30 11.73
N THR A 198 12.15 -1.49 11.71
CA THR A 198 12.20 -0.10 11.24
C THR A 198 13.09 0.77 12.12
N VAL A 199 12.99 0.65 13.45
CA VAL A 199 13.84 1.40 14.39
C VAL A 199 15.30 1.06 14.17
N VAL A 200 15.64 -0.22 14.03
CA VAL A 200 17.02 -0.66 13.73
C VAL A 200 17.50 -0.13 12.38
N MET A 201 16.63 -0.15 11.36
CA MET A 201 16.91 0.42 10.05
C MET A 201 17.22 1.93 10.13
N LEU A 202 16.42 2.68 10.88
CA LEU A 202 16.66 4.11 11.12
C LEU A 202 17.96 4.38 11.86
N ILE A 203 18.30 3.54 12.86
CA ILE A 203 19.58 3.65 13.59
C ILE A 203 20.75 3.46 12.62
N PHE A 204 20.73 2.41 11.78
CA PHE A 204 21.80 2.20 10.80
C PHE A 204 21.86 3.31 9.76
N ALA A 205 20.72 3.77 9.25
CA ALA A 205 20.66 4.88 8.30
C ALA A 205 21.29 6.16 8.88
N ALA A 206 21.03 6.45 10.16
CA ALA A 206 21.57 7.61 10.87
C ALA A 206 23.09 7.50 11.17
N THR A 207 23.70 6.32 11.03
CA THR A 207 25.16 6.19 11.19
C THR A 207 25.97 6.78 10.04
N VAL A 208 25.36 6.99 8.87
CA VAL A 208 26.00 7.65 7.73
C VAL A 208 25.96 9.15 7.94
N LYS A 209 27.10 9.74 8.29
CA LYS A 209 27.26 11.18 8.46
C LYS A 209 27.68 11.83 7.14
N GLY A 210 27.14 13.00 6.83
CA GLY A 210 27.57 13.78 5.68
C GLY A 210 28.92 14.46 5.92
N ASP A 211 29.69 14.66 4.86
CA ASP A 211 30.86 15.55 4.90
C ASP A 211 30.38 16.98 5.16
N ASN A 212 31.02 17.67 6.10
CA ASN A 212 30.72 19.07 6.50
C ASN A 212 31.11 20.11 5.42
N SER A 213 31.09 19.73 4.15
CA SER A 213 31.51 20.57 3.03
C SER A 213 30.36 21.45 2.53
N SER A 214 30.65 22.72 2.32
CA SER A 214 29.75 23.82 1.91
C SER A 214 29.03 23.68 0.55
N ALA A 215 29.04 22.49 -0.08
CA ALA A 215 28.31 22.21 -1.32
C ALA A 215 26.79 22.04 -1.13
N ASN A 216 26.29 22.11 0.12
CA ASN A 216 24.89 21.83 0.47
C ASN A 216 23.93 23.03 0.36
N SER A 217 24.40 24.28 0.20
CA SER A 217 23.50 25.45 0.15
C SER A 217 22.57 25.42 -1.07
N ASP A 218 23.08 24.98 -2.22
CA ASP A 218 22.31 24.94 -3.47
C ASP A 218 21.28 23.80 -3.45
N LEU A 219 21.65 22.64 -2.91
CA LEU A 219 20.72 21.51 -2.72
C LEU A 219 19.58 21.84 -1.75
N VAL A 220 19.86 22.57 -0.67
CA VAL A 220 18.85 23.03 0.29
C VAL A 220 17.88 24.01 -0.35
N SER A 221 18.35 24.87 -1.27
CA SER A 221 17.49 25.79 -2.00
C SER A 221 16.52 25.06 -2.93
N VAL A 222 17.00 24.04 -3.65
CA VAL A 222 16.18 23.18 -4.54
C VAL A 222 15.15 22.39 -3.74
N PHE A 223 15.53 21.79 -2.62
CA PHE A 223 14.59 21.07 -1.75
C PHE A 223 13.56 22.00 -1.12
N SER A 224 13.95 23.21 -0.72
CA SER A 224 13.03 24.20 -0.15
C SER A 224 11.96 24.62 -1.16
N GLU A 225 12.30 24.75 -2.44
CA GLU A 225 11.33 25.07 -3.49
C GLU A 225 10.33 23.91 -3.70
N LYS A 226 10.81 22.67 -3.78
CA LYS A 226 9.97 21.47 -3.92
C LYS A 226 9.02 21.30 -2.72
N VAL A 227 9.51 21.53 -1.49
CA VAL A 227 8.68 21.47 -0.27
C VAL A 227 7.68 22.63 -0.23
N SER A 228 8.06 23.83 -0.66
CA SER A 228 7.17 24.99 -0.76
C SER A 228 6.01 24.72 -1.72
N LYS A 229 6.27 24.06 -2.86
CA LYS A 229 5.22 23.63 -3.82
C LYS A 229 4.18 22.73 -3.17
N ILE A 230 4.61 21.77 -2.34
CA ILE A 230 3.71 20.89 -1.59
C ILE A 230 2.88 21.72 -0.60
N ARG A 231 3.54 22.57 0.21
CA ARG A 231 2.88 23.37 1.25
C ARG A 231 1.90 24.40 0.69
N LYS A 232 2.11 24.93 -0.51
CA LYS A 232 1.13 25.83 -1.15
C LYS A 232 -0.24 25.17 -1.31
N ASN A 233 -0.29 23.84 -1.40
CA ASN A 233 -1.50 23.05 -1.54
C ASN A 233 -1.92 22.34 -0.24
N TRP A 234 -1.46 22.83 0.93
CA TRP A 234 -1.71 22.20 2.23
C TRP A 234 -3.20 21.93 2.49
N PHE A 235 -4.09 22.84 2.08
CA PHE A 235 -5.52 22.72 2.32
C PHE A 235 -6.13 21.53 1.56
N LEU A 236 -5.69 21.27 0.32
CA LEU A 236 -6.14 20.12 -0.46
C LEU A 236 -5.65 18.81 0.17
N LEU A 237 -4.42 18.79 0.65
CA LEU A 237 -3.83 17.61 1.32
C LEU A 237 -4.48 17.36 2.68
N ALA A 238 -4.82 18.40 3.43
CA ALA A 238 -5.57 18.29 4.68
C ALA A 238 -6.98 17.72 4.45
N ILE A 239 -7.70 18.23 3.45
CA ILE A 239 -9.02 17.68 3.07
C ILE A 239 -8.88 16.21 2.67
N MET A 240 -7.85 15.87 1.88
CA MET A 240 -7.60 14.50 1.46
C MET A 240 -7.39 13.56 2.65
N GLY A 241 -6.52 13.93 3.61
CA GLY A 241 -6.31 13.10 4.80
C GLY A 241 -7.53 13.00 5.70
N GLY A 242 -8.30 14.06 5.83
CA GLY A 242 -9.58 14.03 6.53
C GLY A 242 -10.57 13.07 5.86
N LEU A 243 -10.68 13.10 4.53
CA LEU A 243 -11.53 12.18 3.78
C LEU A 243 -11.06 10.73 3.92
N ILE A 244 -9.75 10.46 3.84
CA ILE A 244 -9.20 9.11 4.02
C ILE A 244 -9.47 8.60 5.44
N ALA A 245 -9.21 9.41 6.47
CA ALA A 245 -9.47 9.04 7.86
C ALA A 245 -10.97 8.79 8.10
N CYS A 246 -11.84 9.63 7.53
CA CYS A 246 -13.30 9.45 7.53
C CYS A 246 -13.69 8.12 6.89
N GLY A 247 -13.23 7.84 5.67
CA GLY A 247 -13.52 6.59 4.97
C GLY A 247 -13.01 5.35 5.71
N THR A 248 -11.88 5.49 6.42
CA THR A 248 -11.30 4.42 7.23
C THR A 248 -12.10 4.19 8.52
N SER A 249 -12.56 5.26 9.19
CA SER A 249 -13.45 5.18 10.35
C SER A 249 -14.81 4.55 10.04
N MET A 250 -15.27 4.72 8.81
CA MET A 250 -16.47 4.06 8.28
C MET A 250 -16.22 2.62 7.80
N LEU A 251 -14.98 2.12 7.84
CA LEU A 251 -14.57 0.82 7.30
C LEU A 251 -14.87 0.64 5.80
N ILE A 252 -14.97 1.74 5.05
CA ILE A 252 -15.12 1.71 3.58
C ILE A 252 -13.77 1.33 2.97
N ILE A 253 -12.71 1.93 3.51
CA ILE A 253 -11.34 1.75 3.02
C ILE A 253 -10.39 1.34 4.15
N GLY A 254 -9.38 0.53 3.83
CA GLY A 254 -8.26 0.22 4.72
C GLY A 254 -6.91 0.59 4.10
N GLY A 255 -5.94 0.95 4.94
CA GLY A 255 -4.63 1.43 4.50
C GLY A 255 -3.70 0.32 4.01
N ASP A 256 -3.75 -0.83 4.66
CA ASP A 256 -2.85 -1.96 4.40
C ASP A 256 -3.51 -3.29 4.79
N PRO A 257 -3.04 -4.44 4.27
CA PRO A 257 -3.67 -5.74 4.54
C PRO A 257 -3.71 -6.14 6.01
N ILE A 258 -2.75 -5.71 6.83
CA ILE A 258 -2.64 -6.09 8.24
C ILE A 258 -3.73 -5.41 9.04
N SER A 259 -3.76 -4.08 8.99
CA SER A 259 -4.78 -3.30 9.68
C SER A 259 -6.16 -3.60 9.14
N LEU A 260 -6.29 -3.84 7.84
CA LEU A 260 -7.56 -4.19 7.19
C LEU A 260 -8.09 -5.56 7.65
N ALA A 261 -7.24 -6.60 7.72
CA ALA A 261 -7.66 -7.91 8.21
C ALA A 261 -8.06 -7.87 9.70
N LEU A 262 -7.33 -7.13 10.53
CA LEU A 262 -7.67 -6.93 11.94
C LEU A 262 -9.01 -6.18 12.09
N ALA A 263 -9.20 -5.12 11.31
CA ALA A 263 -10.45 -4.36 11.32
C ALA A 263 -11.65 -5.18 10.85
N SER A 264 -11.45 -6.06 9.84
CA SER A 264 -12.48 -6.99 9.37
C SER A 264 -12.90 -7.98 10.46
N ASN A 265 -11.97 -8.39 11.33
CA ASN A 265 -12.24 -9.23 12.50
C ASN A 265 -12.76 -8.45 13.72
N GLY A 266 -13.00 -7.14 13.61
CA GLY A 266 -13.44 -6.29 14.72
C GLY A 266 -12.36 -5.88 15.72
N ALA A 267 -11.09 -6.24 15.48
CA ALA A 267 -9.95 -5.91 16.33
C ALA A 267 -9.39 -4.50 15.99
N TYR A 268 -10.20 -3.46 16.26
CA TYR A 268 -9.92 -2.09 15.81
C TYR A 268 -8.71 -1.45 16.51
N SER A 269 -8.51 -1.72 17.80
CA SER A 269 -7.38 -1.19 18.57
C SER A 269 -6.06 -1.75 18.05
N GLU A 270 -6.02 -3.05 17.78
CA GLU A 270 -4.88 -3.75 17.20
C GLU A 270 -4.62 -3.28 15.77
N ALA A 271 -5.68 -3.08 14.98
CA ALA A 271 -5.60 -2.52 13.64
C ALA A 271 -4.98 -1.11 13.65
N ALA A 272 -5.43 -0.24 14.57
CA ALA A 272 -4.92 1.12 14.72
C ALA A 272 -3.44 1.12 15.14
N LEU A 273 -3.04 0.26 16.08
CA LEU A 273 -1.65 0.10 16.50
C LEU A 273 -0.76 -0.41 15.37
N ALA A 274 -1.24 -1.40 14.60
CA ALA A 274 -0.52 -1.91 13.43
C ALA A 274 -0.34 -0.83 12.36
N ALA A 275 -1.40 -0.07 12.05
CA ALA A 275 -1.34 1.05 11.11
C ALA A 275 -0.40 2.17 11.59
N PHE A 276 -0.39 2.45 12.91
CA PHE A 276 0.50 3.45 13.50
C PHE A 276 1.97 3.03 13.42
N ALA A 277 2.28 1.79 13.80
CA ALA A 277 3.62 1.24 13.69
C ALA A 277 4.13 1.26 12.24
N ARG A 278 3.24 0.95 11.30
CA ARG A 278 3.49 1.05 9.85
C ARG A 278 3.84 2.48 9.47
N ALA A 279 3.00 3.44 9.85
CA ALA A 279 3.16 4.85 9.48
C ALA A 279 4.53 5.41 9.88
N ILE A 280 5.07 5.02 11.05
CA ILE A 280 6.43 5.38 11.47
C ILE A 280 7.49 4.91 10.46
N GLY A 281 7.38 3.68 9.96
CA GLY A 281 8.31 3.13 8.99
C GLY A 281 8.22 3.73 7.59
N PHE A 282 7.08 4.33 7.26
CA PHE A 282 6.90 5.05 6.00
C PHE A 282 7.43 6.48 6.02
N ILE A 283 7.72 7.06 7.20
CA ILE A 283 8.23 8.44 7.31
C ILE A 283 9.44 8.68 6.39
N PRO A 284 10.52 7.88 6.43
CA PRO A 284 11.69 8.13 5.58
C PRO A 284 11.33 8.03 4.11
N LEU A 285 10.63 6.98 3.68
CA LEU A 285 10.25 6.81 2.29
C LEU A 285 9.41 7.99 1.77
N VAL A 286 8.35 8.35 2.50
CA VAL A 286 7.38 9.36 2.06
C VAL A 286 8.01 10.75 2.06
N PHE A 287 8.73 11.13 3.13
CA PHE A 287 9.34 12.45 3.23
C PHE A 287 10.53 12.60 2.28
N THR A 288 11.44 11.63 2.18
CA THR A 288 12.57 11.73 1.23
C THR A 288 12.08 11.85 -0.21
N THR A 289 11.12 11.02 -0.61
CA THR A 289 10.53 11.08 -1.94
C THR A 289 9.85 12.44 -2.16
N ALA A 290 9.09 12.94 -1.19
CA ALA A 290 8.42 14.23 -1.30
C ALA A 290 9.38 15.41 -1.42
N ILE A 291 10.48 15.40 -0.67
CA ILE A 291 11.50 16.44 -0.67
C ILE A 291 12.25 16.46 -2.00
N VAL A 292 12.61 15.28 -2.52
CA VAL A 292 13.34 15.14 -3.79
C VAL A 292 12.45 15.49 -4.99
N THR A 293 11.19 15.04 -4.98
CA THR A 293 10.31 15.16 -6.15
C THR A 293 9.43 16.42 -6.13
N GLY A 294 9.14 16.97 -4.95
CA GLY A 294 8.11 18.00 -4.77
C GLY A 294 6.68 17.47 -4.95
N VAL A 295 6.49 16.16 -4.87
CA VAL A 295 5.21 15.48 -5.03
C VAL A 295 4.91 14.63 -3.79
N TYR A 296 3.77 14.89 -3.15
CA TYR A 296 3.44 14.24 -1.88
C TYR A 296 2.61 12.96 -2.06
N ALA A 297 2.40 12.21 -0.98
CA ALA A 297 1.46 11.10 -0.96
C ALA A 297 0.06 11.60 -0.56
N PRO A 298 -1.03 11.21 -1.24
CA PRO A 298 -2.39 11.63 -0.87
C PRO A 298 -2.79 11.21 0.56
N ALA A 299 -2.23 10.09 1.04
CA ALA A 299 -2.42 9.56 2.39
C ALA A 299 -1.30 9.96 3.37
N GLY A 300 -0.39 10.85 2.96
CA GLY A 300 0.75 11.25 3.76
C GLY A 300 1.65 10.08 4.15
N CYS A 301 2.16 10.11 5.38
CA CYS A 301 2.90 9.01 6.01
C CYS A 301 2.00 7.87 6.49
N THR A 302 0.72 7.85 6.09
CA THR A 302 -0.29 6.83 6.43
C THR A 302 -0.84 6.89 7.86
N PHE A 303 -0.48 7.91 8.66
CA PHE A 303 -1.07 8.10 10.00
C PHE A 303 -2.58 8.36 9.96
N VAL A 304 -3.10 8.88 8.85
CA VAL A 304 -4.54 9.07 8.61
C VAL A 304 -5.35 7.77 8.77
N PHE A 305 -4.77 6.61 8.42
CA PHE A 305 -5.46 5.32 8.61
C PHE A 305 -5.46 4.91 10.09
N ALA A 306 -4.37 5.15 10.82
CA ALA A 306 -4.31 4.89 12.25
C ALA A 306 -5.34 5.73 13.01
N ILE A 307 -5.50 7.01 12.65
CA ILE A 307 -6.56 7.88 13.20
C ILE A 307 -7.95 7.34 12.83
N GLY A 308 -8.17 6.99 11.56
CA GLY A 308 -9.45 6.42 11.14
C GLY A 308 -9.84 5.16 11.92
N LEU A 309 -8.89 4.24 12.12
CA LEU A 309 -9.06 2.99 12.87
C LEU A 309 -9.15 3.19 14.39
N MET A 310 -8.61 4.28 14.94
CA MET A 310 -8.76 4.62 16.35
C MET A 310 -10.17 5.15 16.66
N PHE A 311 -10.79 5.83 15.68
CA PHE A 311 -12.10 6.44 15.81
C PHE A 311 -13.15 5.74 14.94
N VAL A 312 -13.14 4.40 14.86
CA VAL A 312 -14.17 3.65 14.12
C VAL A 312 -15.56 4.03 14.63
N LYS A 313 -16.53 4.17 13.70
CA LYS A 313 -17.90 4.64 13.95
C LYS A 313 -18.03 6.12 14.33
N ASN A 314 -16.93 6.89 14.38
CA ASN A 314 -16.93 8.34 14.61
C ASN A 314 -16.30 9.11 13.43
N PRO A 315 -16.94 9.09 12.24
CA PRO A 315 -16.34 9.58 10.99
C PRO A 315 -16.03 11.08 11.00
N ILE A 316 -16.82 11.89 11.72
CA ILE A 316 -16.63 13.34 11.79
C ILE A 316 -15.36 13.67 12.60
N ILE A 317 -15.15 12.97 13.72
CA ILE A 317 -13.96 13.15 14.55
C ILE A 317 -12.73 12.67 13.76
N ALA A 318 -12.82 11.51 13.11
CA ALA A 318 -11.77 10.99 12.25
C ALA A 318 -11.44 11.97 11.11
N LEU A 319 -12.43 12.63 10.52
CA LEU A 319 -12.22 13.64 9.47
C LEU A 319 -11.39 14.82 9.97
N VAL A 320 -11.75 15.38 11.12
CA VAL A 320 -11.05 16.55 11.69
C VAL A 320 -9.63 16.17 12.12
N LEU A 321 -9.47 15.05 12.82
CA LEU A 321 -8.16 14.58 13.27
C LEU A 321 -7.27 14.11 12.10
N GLY A 322 -7.87 13.52 11.07
CA GLY A 322 -7.19 13.15 9.83
C GLY A 322 -6.68 14.36 9.05
N ALA A 323 -7.46 15.44 9.01
CA ALA A 323 -7.00 16.71 8.44
C ALA A 323 -5.88 17.33 9.28
N ALA A 324 -6.02 17.30 10.61
CA ALA A 324 -5.02 17.83 11.53
C ALA A 324 -3.68 17.08 11.43
N ILE A 325 -3.70 15.74 11.38
CA ILE A 325 -2.47 14.94 11.27
C ILE A 325 -1.76 15.20 9.95
N MET A 326 -2.48 15.37 8.83
CA MET A 326 -1.86 15.78 7.56
C MET A 326 -1.18 17.14 7.66
N VAL A 327 -1.81 18.12 8.31
CA VAL A 327 -1.19 19.44 8.51
C VAL A 327 0.10 19.30 9.33
N ILE A 328 0.08 18.49 10.40
CA ILE A 328 1.26 18.20 11.21
C ILE A 328 2.36 17.55 10.37
N GLU A 329 2.03 16.53 9.58
CA GLU A 329 2.99 15.88 8.68
C GLU A 329 3.64 16.87 7.71
N LEU A 330 2.85 17.74 7.09
CA LEU A 330 3.36 18.78 6.18
C LEU A 330 4.31 19.77 6.86
N LEU A 331 4.08 20.08 8.14
CA LEU A 331 5.00 20.91 8.93
C LEU A 331 6.30 20.14 9.25
N LEU A 332 6.19 18.84 9.53
CA LEU A 332 7.34 17.98 9.83
C LEU A 332 8.26 17.77 8.62
N ILE A 333 7.76 17.86 7.38
CA ILE A 333 8.60 17.76 6.18
C ILE A 333 9.77 18.75 6.22
N ASN A 334 9.56 19.99 6.68
CA ASN A 334 10.64 20.99 6.78
C ASN A 334 11.70 20.62 7.82
N VAL A 335 11.24 20.10 8.96
CA VAL A 335 12.14 19.63 10.03
C VAL A 335 12.97 18.45 9.51
N PHE A 336 12.31 17.53 8.80
CA PHE A 336 12.95 16.37 8.21
C PHE A 336 13.93 16.75 7.10
N ALA A 337 13.56 17.69 6.22
CA ALA A 337 14.43 18.21 5.16
C ALA A 337 15.72 18.82 5.73
N LYS A 338 15.61 19.66 6.77
CA LYS A 338 16.80 20.19 7.48
C LYS A 338 17.61 19.11 8.19
N GLY A 339 16.96 18.06 8.67
CA GLY A 339 17.61 16.92 9.31
C GLY A 339 18.35 16.01 8.34
N MET A 340 17.87 15.86 7.10
CA MET A 340 18.46 15.00 6.07
C MET A 340 19.89 15.42 5.70
N ASP A 341 20.22 16.72 5.76
CA ASP A 341 21.59 17.20 5.51
C ASP A 341 22.60 16.64 6.52
N LYS A 342 22.17 16.41 7.76
CA LYS A 342 23.01 15.84 8.82
C LYS A 342 23.11 14.32 8.73
N PHE A 343 22.12 13.67 8.11
CA PHE A 343 21.98 12.22 8.02
C PHE A 343 21.67 11.77 6.59
N PRO A 344 22.63 11.88 5.65
CA PRO A 344 22.42 11.50 4.25
C PRO A 344 22.02 10.03 4.10
N GLY A 345 22.43 9.14 5.00
CA GLY A 345 21.98 7.74 4.95
C GLY A 345 20.46 7.57 5.09
N VAL A 346 19.76 8.48 5.77
CA VAL A 346 18.29 8.44 5.86
C VAL A 346 17.65 8.81 4.53
N LYS A 347 18.29 9.67 3.73
CA LYS A 347 17.87 10.00 2.36
C LYS A 347 17.95 8.78 1.46
N ASP A 348 19.11 8.15 1.43
CA ASP A 348 19.37 7.01 0.54
C ASP A 348 18.53 5.78 0.92
N MET A 349 18.19 5.65 2.21
CA MET A 349 17.33 4.57 2.70
C MET A 349 15.95 4.56 2.03
N GLY A 350 15.43 5.72 1.57
CA GLY A 350 14.15 5.78 0.86
C GLY A 350 14.09 4.86 -0.37
N GLU A 351 15.13 4.86 -1.20
CA GLU A 351 15.21 4.00 -2.40
C GLU A 351 15.32 2.52 -2.04
N HIS A 352 16.10 2.21 -0.99
CA HIS A 352 16.25 0.85 -0.49
C HIS A 352 14.97 0.30 0.13
N ILE A 353 14.18 1.13 0.83
CA ILE A 353 12.85 0.78 1.34
C ILE A 353 11.93 0.42 0.18
N ARG A 354 11.84 1.26 -0.86
CA ARG A 354 10.98 1.01 -2.03
C ARG A 354 11.31 -0.32 -2.71
N THR A 355 12.60 -0.56 -2.94
CA THR A 355 13.08 -1.80 -3.56
C THR A 355 12.77 -3.02 -2.70
N SER A 356 12.97 -2.91 -1.38
CA SER A 356 12.72 -3.99 -0.42
C SER A 356 11.24 -4.35 -0.33
N MET A 357 10.36 -3.34 -0.28
CA MET A 357 8.92 -3.54 -0.25
C MET A 357 8.42 -4.29 -1.49
N ASN A 358 8.84 -3.87 -2.69
CA ASN A 358 8.44 -4.53 -3.93
C ASN A 358 8.87 -6.00 -3.96
N LYS A 359 10.11 -6.30 -3.56
CA LYS A 359 10.62 -7.68 -3.54
C LYS A 359 9.90 -8.56 -2.52
N VAL A 360 9.63 -8.03 -1.32
CA VAL A 360 8.89 -8.77 -0.30
C VAL A 360 7.47 -9.07 -0.78
N LEU A 361 6.78 -8.09 -1.36
CA LEU A 361 5.42 -8.25 -1.89
C LEU A 361 5.39 -9.22 -3.09
N GLU A 362 6.35 -9.16 -4.01
CA GLU A 362 6.45 -10.07 -5.15
C GLU A 362 6.53 -11.53 -4.70
N VAL A 363 7.43 -11.82 -3.74
CA VAL A 363 7.59 -13.18 -3.21
C VAL A 363 6.38 -13.60 -2.37
N ALA A 364 5.90 -12.73 -1.49
CA ALA A 364 4.79 -13.06 -0.58
C ALA A 364 3.48 -13.33 -1.33
N LEU A 365 3.16 -12.54 -2.37
CA LEU A 365 1.95 -12.74 -3.17
C LEU A 365 2.06 -13.95 -4.09
N LEU A 366 3.25 -14.28 -4.59
CA LEU A 366 3.47 -15.52 -5.34
C LEU A 366 3.27 -16.75 -4.44
N VAL A 367 3.93 -16.77 -3.27
CA VAL A 367 3.78 -17.86 -2.30
C VAL A 367 2.33 -17.98 -1.85
N GLY A 368 1.69 -16.87 -1.51
CA GLY A 368 0.28 -16.84 -1.15
C GLY A 368 -0.64 -17.34 -2.27
N GLY A 369 -0.37 -16.98 -3.52
CA GLY A 369 -1.10 -17.47 -4.69
C GLY A 369 -0.97 -18.97 -4.88
N VAL A 370 0.24 -19.52 -4.74
CA VAL A 370 0.49 -20.98 -4.80
C VAL A 370 -0.26 -21.70 -3.69
N THR A 371 -0.14 -21.24 -2.44
CA THR A 371 -0.82 -21.87 -1.30
C THR A 371 -2.34 -21.80 -1.44
N ALA A 372 -2.89 -20.67 -1.88
CA ALA A 372 -4.31 -20.51 -2.10
C ALA A 372 -4.83 -21.44 -3.20
N ALA A 373 -4.12 -21.54 -4.33
CA ALA A 373 -4.49 -22.44 -5.42
C ALA A 373 -4.39 -23.93 -5.01
N GLU A 374 -3.41 -24.30 -4.19
CA GLU A 374 -3.33 -25.65 -3.61
C GLU A 374 -4.47 -25.93 -2.64
N ALA A 375 -4.84 -24.97 -1.78
CA ALA A 375 -6.00 -25.13 -0.90
C ALA A 375 -7.30 -25.31 -1.70
N MET A 376 -7.44 -24.61 -2.83
CA MET A 376 -8.56 -24.82 -3.75
C MET A 376 -8.52 -26.20 -4.40
N SER A 377 -7.34 -26.68 -4.82
CA SER A 377 -7.16 -28.03 -5.40
C SER A 377 -7.55 -29.12 -4.42
N ALA A 378 -7.15 -28.96 -3.14
CA ALA A 378 -7.43 -29.91 -2.07
C ALA A 378 -8.94 -30.08 -1.83
N ALA A 379 -9.75 -29.04 -2.05
CA ALA A 379 -11.22 -29.13 -1.95
C ALA A 379 -11.84 -30.09 -2.99
N PHE A 380 -11.10 -30.44 -4.05
CA PHE A 380 -11.50 -31.41 -5.08
C PHE A 380 -10.68 -32.71 -5.01
N GLY A 381 -9.91 -32.93 -3.93
CA GLY A 381 -9.07 -34.12 -3.78
C GLY A 381 -7.83 -34.15 -4.67
N LEU A 382 -7.45 -33.00 -5.26
CA LEU A 382 -6.30 -32.85 -6.13
C LEU A 382 -5.13 -32.22 -5.36
N SER A 383 -3.90 -32.67 -5.64
CA SER A 383 -2.68 -32.13 -5.03
C SER A 383 -1.66 -31.76 -6.12
N GLY A 384 -0.97 -30.63 -5.96
CA GLY A 384 0.11 -30.18 -6.85
C GLY A 384 -0.35 -29.45 -8.12
N ILE A 385 -1.62 -29.54 -8.49
CA ILE A 385 -2.17 -28.91 -9.71
C ILE A 385 -2.29 -27.39 -9.54
N GLY A 386 -2.65 -26.91 -8.35
CA GLY A 386 -2.73 -25.48 -8.06
C GLY A 386 -1.37 -24.79 -8.17
N ALA A 387 -0.34 -25.41 -7.62
CA ALA A 387 1.05 -24.96 -7.71
C ALA A 387 1.54 -25.00 -9.16
N LEU A 388 1.25 -26.08 -9.90
CA LEU A 388 1.57 -26.20 -11.31
C LEU A 388 0.94 -25.06 -12.13
N PHE A 389 -0.32 -24.73 -11.87
CA PHE A 389 -1.03 -23.67 -12.57
C PHE A 389 -0.42 -22.30 -12.30
N VAL A 390 -0.23 -21.93 -11.02
CA VAL A 390 0.29 -20.61 -10.64
C VAL A 390 1.74 -20.41 -11.10
N ILE A 391 2.61 -21.41 -10.90
CA ILE A 391 4.00 -21.36 -11.36
C ILE A 391 4.06 -21.35 -12.90
N GLY A 392 3.21 -22.13 -13.56
CA GLY A 392 3.06 -22.11 -15.01
C GLY A 392 2.71 -20.71 -15.54
N CYS A 393 1.71 -20.05 -14.95
CA CYS A 393 1.36 -18.66 -15.29
C CYS A 393 2.54 -17.70 -15.10
N LEU A 394 3.31 -17.83 -14.02
CA LEU A 394 4.51 -17.01 -13.79
C LEU A 394 5.57 -17.20 -14.88
N LEU A 395 5.91 -18.45 -15.19
CA LEU A 395 6.94 -18.75 -16.19
C LEU A 395 6.50 -18.32 -17.59
N LEU A 396 5.24 -18.56 -17.96
CA LEU A 396 4.67 -18.11 -19.23
C LEU A 396 4.65 -16.58 -19.33
N ASN A 397 4.35 -15.87 -18.23
CA ASN A 397 4.41 -14.42 -18.21
C ASN A 397 5.84 -13.90 -18.44
N ARG A 398 6.85 -14.54 -17.85
CA ARG A 398 8.27 -14.19 -18.06
C ARG A 398 8.72 -14.40 -19.50
N VAL A 399 8.21 -15.45 -20.18
CA VAL A 399 8.49 -15.71 -21.60
C VAL A 399 7.74 -14.73 -22.52
N SER A 400 6.57 -14.24 -22.10
CA SER A 400 5.67 -13.42 -22.93
C SER A 400 5.97 -11.90 -22.90
N LYS A 401 7.20 -11.49 -22.56
CA LYS A 401 7.59 -10.08 -22.32
C LYS A 401 6.92 -9.41 -21.12
N LYS A 402 6.46 -10.19 -20.13
CA LYS A 402 5.85 -9.72 -18.87
C LYS A 402 4.63 -8.82 -19.08
N PRO A 403 3.56 -9.30 -19.76
CA PRO A 403 2.33 -8.54 -19.94
C PRO A 403 1.66 -8.18 -18.61
N ILE A 404 1.85 -9.01 -17.59
CA ILE A 404 1.39 -8.79 -16.22
C ILE A 404 2.61 -8.49 -15.34
N VAL A 405 2.49 -7.48 -14.48
CA VAL A 405 3.49 -7.17 -13.45
C VAL A 405 3.66 -8.37 -12.53
N GLU A 406 4.91 -8.78 -12.23
CA GLU A 406 5.17 -10.04 -11.51
C GLU A 406 4.45 -10.15 -10.17
N LEU A 407 4.28 -9.01 -9.48
CA LEU A 407 3.57 -8.89 -8.22
C LEU A 407 2.08 -9.30 -8.30
N ALA A 408 1.48 -9.19 -9.48
CA ALA A 408 0.06 -9.49 -9.69
C ALA A 408 -0.21 -10.95 -10.10
N ILE A 409 0.83 -11.68 -10.51
CA ILE A 409 0.65 -13.00 -11.11
C ILE A 409 0.06 -14.00 -10.13
N GLY A 410 0.58 -14.09 -8.91
CA GLY A 410 0.07 -15.04 -7.90
C GLY A 410 -1.43 -14.88 -7.65
N PRO A 411 -1.90 -13.68 -7.27
CA PRO A 411 -3.32 -13.40 -7.06
C PRO A 411 -4.19 -13.59 -8.31
N VAL A 412 -3.74 -13.12 -9.48
CA VAL A 412 -4.51 -13.27 -10.74
C VAL A 412 -4.62 -14.73 -11.15
N ALA A 413 -3.51 -15.49 -11.09
CA ALA A 413 -3.51 -16.90 -11.39
C ALA A 413 -4.41 -17.68 -10.42
N CYS A 414 -4.43 -17.29 -9.15
CA CYS A 414 -5.32 -17.88 -8.14
C CYS A 414 -6.81 -17.65 -8.48
N ILE A 415 -7.20 -16.44 -8.89
CA ILE A 415 -8.57 -16.14 -9.34
C ILE A 415 -8.92 -16.95 -10.60
N LEU A 416 -8.04 -16.95 -11.59
CA LEU A 416 -8.23 -17.73 -12.83
C LEU A 416 -8.38 -19.23 -12.53
N TYR A 417 -7.62 -19.74 -11.56
CA TYR A 417 -7.72 -21.13 -11.13
C TYR A 417 -9.06 -21.42 -10.44
N GLY A 418 -9.53 -20.55 -9.55
CA GLY A 418 -10.85 -20.68 -8.93
C GLY A 418 -12.00 -20.68 -9.93
N ILE A 419 -11.92 -19.85 -10.98
CA ILE A 419 -12.87 -19.85 -12.10
C ILE A 419 -12.77 -21.16 -12.90
N LEU A 420 -11.55 -21.62 -13.20
CA LEU A 420 -11.30 -22.87 -13.92
C LEU A 420 -11.91 -24.08 -13.19
N LEU A 421 -11.72 -24.18 -11.87
CA LEU A 421 -12.31 -25.26 -11.07
C LEU A 421 -13.84 -25.27 -11.15
N ASN A 422 -14.48 -24.10 -11.11
CA ASN A 422 -15.92 -24.01 -11.28
C ASN A 422 -16.38 -24.45 -12.69
N VAL A 423 -15.63 -24.11 -13.74
CA VAL A 423 -15.91 -24.60 -15.10
C VAL A 423 -15.74 -26.12 -15.18
N LEU A 424 -14.68 -26.68 -14.61
CA LEU A 424 -14.45 -28.12 -14.59
C LEU A 424 -15.55 -28.87 -13.81
N MET A 425 -16.05 -28.26 -12.73
CA MET A 425 -17.17 -28.79 -11.96
C MET A 425 -18.48 -28.77 -12.75
N LEU A 426 -18.76 -27.69 -13.49
CA LEU A 426 -19.92 -27.61 -14.40
C LEU A 426 -19.86 -28.65 -15.52
N CYS A 427 -18.65 -28.95 -16.02
CA CYS A 427 -18.41 -30.00 -17.01
C CYS A 427 -18.39 -31.42 -16.40
N GLN A 428 -18.65 -31.58 -15.10
CA GLN A 428 -18.59 -32.85 -14.36
C GLN A 428 -17.23 -33.59 -14.44
N LEU A 429 -16.15 -32.86 -14.71
CA LEU A 429 -14.78 -33.41 -14.77
C LEU A 429 -14.15 -33.55 -13.38
N ILE A 430 -14.60 -32.73 -12.43
CA ILE A 430 -14.19 -32.77 -11.02
C ILE A 430 -15.43 -32.65 -10.13
N THR A 431 -15.34 -33.22 -8.93
CA THR A 431 -16.38 -33.11 -7.90
C THR A 431 -15.73 -32.68 -6.59
N LEU A 432 -16.50 -31.99 -5.73
CA LEU A 432 -16.03 -31.64 -4.40
C LEU A 432 -15.69 -32.93 -3.66
N ALA A 433 -14.51 -32.96 -3.04
CA ALA A 433 -14.14 -34.05 -2.17
C ALA A 433 -15.11 -34.10 -0.97
N ALA A 434 -15.52 -35.31 -0.59
CA ALA A 434 -16.47 -35.55 0.49
C ALA A 434 -15.90 -35.22 1.88
#